data_AF-A0A1F3T4E0-F1
#
_entry.id   AF-A0A1F3T4E0-F1
#
_cell.length_a   1.000
_cell.length_b   1.000
_cell.length_c   1.000
_cell.angle_alpha   90.00
_cell.angle_beta   90.00
_cell.angle_gamma   90.00
#
_symmetry.space_group_name_H-M   'P 1'
#
loop_
_entity.id
_entity.type
_entity.pdbx_description
1 polymer ?
#
loop_
_entity_poly.entity_id
_entity_poly.type
_entity_poly.pdbx_seq_one_letter_code
_entity_poly.pdbx_strand_id
1 'polypeptide(L)'
;MEDKLKSLTEKLYKDGLKKGQNAADELIEKAQKKADKIIEEANARAKLILATAEKEANDKKTKVESELSMSAKQVISKIKNDISTLITLKNVEHASGKAFEDKKFFQDLILSVVNSWSQDGGTNASQMRLETSKELRKFIEKHCQEQLQAGLEITTSEGLEGFRIGPKDNSYKIEFTDKSFISFFNEYLRPLTKEIIFSHPAAGE
;
A
#
# COMPACT_ATOMS: atom_id res chain seq x y z
N MET A 1 48.27 87.40 22.70
CA MET A 1 47.78 86.80 21.43
C MET A 1 47.88 85.27 21.46
N GLU A 2 48.92 84.69 22.07
CA GLU A 2 49.07 83.23 22.24
C GLU A 2 47.91 82.54 22.96
N ASP A 3 47.34 83.12 24.03
CA ASP A 3 46.25 82.48 24.79
C ASP A 3 44.95 82.29 23.99
N LYS A 4 44.63 83.22 23.09
CA LYS A 4 43.47 83.09 22.20
C LYS A 4 43.67 81.98 21.16
N LEU A 5 44.90 81.81 20.69
CA LEU A 5 45.25 80.78 19.71
C LEU A 5 45.22 79.39 20.37
N LYS A 6 45.82 79.22 21.56
CA LYS A 6 45.71 78.00 22.36
C LYS A 6 44.26 77.63 22.65
N SER A 7 43.45 78.60 23.08
CA SER A 7 42.02 78.39 23.35
C SER A 7 41.25 77.92 22.09
N LEU A 8 41.53 78.50 20.91
CA LEU A 8 40.92 78.05 19.67
C LEU A 8 41.35 76.63 19.28
N THR A 9 42.63 76.30 19.45
CA THR A 9 43.18 74.96 19.15
C THR A 9 42.58 73.90 20.07
N GLU A 10 42.46 74.16 21.37
CA GLU A 10 41.82 73.24 22.32
C GLU A 10 40.34 73.04 22.00
N LYS A 11 39.63 74.10 21.61
CA LYS A 11 38.21 74.02 21.24
C LYS A 11 38.02 73.24 19.94
N LEU A 12 38.86 73.48 18.93
CA LEU A 12 38.87 72.74 17.68
C LEU A 12 39.19 71.25 17.91
N TYR A 13 40.16 70.96 18.79
CA TYR A 13 40.50 69.59 19.16
C TYR A 13 39.34 68.88 19.86
N LYS A 14 38.71 69.53 20.86
CA LYS A 14 37.52 68.97 21.54
C LYS A 14 36.34 68.76 20.60
N ASP A 15 36.07 69.71 19.70
CA ASP A 15 34.99 69.58 18.71
C ASP A 15 35.29 68.47 17.70
N GLY A 16 36.54 68.34 17.27
CA GLY A 16 36.99 67.23 16.42
C GLY A 16 36.85 65.87 17.10
N LEU A 17 37.28 65.77 18.36
CA LEU A 17 37.18 64.54 19.16
C LEU A 17 35.72 64.16 19.38
N LYS A 18 34.86 65.11 19.72
CA LYS A 18 33.42 64.90 19.93
C LYS A 18 32.70 64.46 18.65
N LYS A 19 33.01 65.09 17.52
CA LYS A 19 32.47 64.68 16.21
C LYS A 19 32.94 63.29 15.81
N GLY A 20 34.21 62.96 16.08
CA GLY A 20 34.76 61.62 15.86
C GLY A 20 34.07 60.56 16.72
N GLN A 21 33.86 60.85 18.01
CA GLN A 21 33.14 59.97 18.94
C GLN A 21 31.71 59.70 18.46
N ASN A 22 30.96 60.76 18.12
CA ASN A 22 29.59 60.62 17.62
C ASN A 22 29.52 59.78 16.33
N ALA A 23 30.46 59.98 15.39
CA ALA A 23 30.50 59.21 14.16
C ALA A 23 30.83 57.73 14.40
N ALA A 24 31.70 57.44 15.37
CA ALA A 24 32.01 56.07 15.79
C ALA A 24 30.80 55.40 16.44
N ASP A 25 30.10 56.10 17.34
CA ASP A 25 28.91 55.61 18.03
C ASP A 25 27.78 55.31 17.02
N GLU A 26 27.53 56.20 16.05
CA GLU A 26 26.58 55.96 14.97
C GLU A 26 26.93 54.73 14.12
N LEU A 27 28.23 54.51 13.87
CA LEU A 27 28.70 53.39 13.06
C LEU A 27 28.52 52.07 13.81
N ILE A 28 28.81 52.05 15.12
CA ILE A 28 28.58 50.91 16.01
C ILE A 28 27.08 50.60 16.08
N GLU A 29 26.23 51.61 16.25
CA GLU A 29 24.77 51.42 16.30
C GLU A 29 24.22 50.83 14.99
N LYS A 30 24.69 51.34 13.84
CA LYS A 30 24.34 50.79 12.52
C LYS A 30 24.83 49.35 12.34
N ALA A 31 26.04 49.03 12.83
CA ALA A 31 26.58 47.68 12.78
C ALA A 31 25.75 46.72 13.64
N GLN A 32 25.40 47.13 14.87
CA GLN A 32 24.58 46.33 15.77
C GLN A 32 23.19 46.07 15.19
N LYS A 33 22.52 47.11 14.67
CA LYS A 33 21.21 46.96 14.00
C LYS A 33 21.27 46.00 12.80
N LYS A 34 22.36 46.03 12.02
CA LYS A 34 22.54 45.09 10.90
C LYS A 34 22.77 43.66 11.41
N ALA A 35 23.58 43.48 12.45
CA ALA A 35 23.83 42.18 13.05
C ALA A 35 22.52 41.57 13.59
N ASP A 36 21.74 42.35 14.34
CA ASP A 36 20.45 41.91 14.89
C ASP A 36 19.49 41.51 13.76
N LYS A 37 19.43 42.30 12.68
CA LYS A 37 18.60 41.98 11.50
C LYS A 37 19.04 40.69 10.81
N ILE A 38 20.35 40.46 10.67
CA ILE A 38 20.88 39.21 10.08
C ILE A 38 20.49 38.01 10.95
N ILE A 39 20.60 38.13 12.27
CA ILE A 39 20.22 37.07 13.21
C ILE A 39 18.71 36.80 13.14
N GLU A 40 17.88 37.84 13.07
CA GLU A 40 16.44 37.71 12.93
C GLU A 40 16.05 37.01 11.62
N GLU A 41 16.63 37.44 10.50
CA GLU A 41 16.41 36.82 9.19
C GLU A 41 16.89 35.35 9.16
N ALA A 42 18.03 35.05 9.77
CA ALA A 42 18.55 33.69 9.88
C ALA A 42 17.62 32.80 10.72
N ASN A 43 17.13 33.29 11.85
CA ASN A 43 16.19 32.58 12.70
C ASN A 43 14.84 32.36 12.01
N ALA A 44 14.34 33.34 11.26
CA ALA A 44 13.12 33.21 10.48
C ALA A 44 13.26 32.14 9.38
N ARG A 45 14.40 32.12 8.65
CA ARG A 45 14.70 31.09 7.67
C ARG A 45 14.83 29.71 8.30
N ALA A 46 15.50 29.59 9.45
CA ALA A 46 15.63 28.33 10.16
C ALA A 46 14.27 27.76 10.58
N LYS A 47 13.37 28.60 11.12
CA LYS A 47 12.00 28.20 11.45
C LYS A 47 11.22 27.75 10.23
N LEU A 48 11.36 28.45 9.11
CA LEU A 48 10.69 28.09 7.86
C LEU A 48 11.19 26.74 7.31
N ILE A 49 12.50 26.51 7.35
CA ILE A 49 13.10 25.23 6.92
C ILE A 49 12.58 24.09 7.79
N LEU A 50 12.56 24.26 9.12
CA LEU A 50 12.04 23.24 10.04
C LEU A 50 10.55 22.95 9.79
N ALA A 51 9.73 23.98 9.66
CA ALA A 51 8.30 23.80 9.39
C ALA A 51 8.04 23.09 8.05
N THR A 52 8.79 23.44 7.00
CA THR A 52 8.70 22.76 5.70
C THR A 52 9.15 21.31 5.81
N ALA A 53 10.27 21.04 6.48
CA ALA A 53 10.78 19.68 6.66
C ALA A 53 9.81 18.79 7.45
N GLU A 54 9.21 19.31 8.53
CA GLU A 54 8.20 18.60 9.32
C GLU A 54 6.95 18.30 8.49
N LYS A 55 6.48 19.27 7.70
CA LYS A 55 5.34 19.07 6.81
C LYS A 55 5.63 18.00 5.75
N GLU A 56 6.77 18.09 5.07
CA GLU A 56 7.16 17.11 4.05
C GLU A 56 7.33 15.70 4.64
N ALA A 57 7.89 15.60 5.85
CA ALA A 57 8.02 14.32 6.55
C ALA A 57 6.64 13.72 6.87
N ASN A 58 5.70 14.53 7.36
CA ASN A 58 4.35 14.08 7.68
C ASN A 58 3.55 13.70 6.42
N ASP A 59 3.67 14.47 5.35
CA ASP A 59 3.03 14.19 4.07
C ASP A 59 3.56 12.87 3.48
N LYS A 60 4.89 12.65 3.52
CA LYS A 60 5.52 11.38 3.11
C LYS A 60 5.03 10.20 3.95
N LYS A 61 5.00 10.36 5.28
CA LYS A 61 4.50 9.31 6.19
C LYS A 61 3.06 8.92 5.84
N THR A 62 2.19 9.91 5.72
CA THR A 62 0.77 9.71 5.39
C THR A 62 0.60 9.02 4.04
N LYS A 63 1.40 9.40 3.04
CA LYS A 63 1.41 8.77 1.71
C LYS A 63 1.79 7.29 1.80
N VAL A 64 2.90 6.97 2.49
CA VAL A 64 3.38 5.59 2.65
C VAL A 64 2.35 4.74 3.41
N GLU A 65 1.76 5.25 4.48
CA GLU A 65 0.71 4.54 5.23
C GLU A 65 -0.52 4.23 4.36
N SER A 66 -0.93 5.18 3.53
CA SER A 66 -2.06 5.01 2.60
C SER A 66 -1.76 3.98 1.51
N GLU A 67 -0.58 4.06 0.89
CA GLU A 67 -0.14 3.11 -0.14
C GLU A 67 -0.03 1.70 0.42
N LEU A 68 0.57 1.54 1.59
CA LEU A 68 0.68 0.25 2.28
C LEU A 68 -0.70 -0.35 2.58
N SER A 69 -1.62 0.46 3.10
CA SER A 69 -3.00 0.03 3.39
C SER A 69 -3.74 -0.40 2.12
N MET A 70 -3.58 0.34 1.02
CA MET A 70 -4.19 0.00 -0.27
C MET A 70 -3.62 -1.30 -0.83
N SER A 71 -2.29 -1.46 -0.83
CA SER A 71 -1.63 -2.69 -1.27
C SER A 71 -2.09 -3.88 -0.44
N ALA A 72 -2.18 -3.75 0.89
CA ALA A 72 -2.70 -4.81 1.75
C ALA A 72 -4.14 -5.21 1.39
N LYS A 73 -5.02 -4.25 1.08
CA LYS A 73 -6.41 -4.53 0.64
C LYS A 73 -6.46 -5.23 -0.72
N GLN A 74 -5.60 -4.85 -1.65
CA GLN A 74 -5.50 -5.50 -2.97
C GLN A 74 -5.04 -6.94 -2.83
N VAL A 75 -4.04 -7.18 -1.97
CA VAL A 75 -3.54 -8.52 -1.64
C VAL A 75 -4.66 -9.39 -1.05
N ILE A 76 -5.38 -8.90 -0.05
CA ILE A 76 -6.50 -9.64 0.56
C ILE A 76 -7.56 -9.99 -0.49
N SER A 77 -7.87 -9.05 -1.39
CA SER A 77 -8.83 -9.29 -2.47
C SER A 77 -8.36 -10.35 -3.45
N LYS A 78 -7.07 -10.34 -3.83
CA LYS A 78 -6.47 -11.36 -4.69
C LYS A 78 -6.54 -12.75 -4.05
N ILE A 79 -6.18 -12.86 -2.77
CA ILE A 79 -6.29 -14.12 -2.01
C ILE A 79 -7.73 -14.64 -2.00
N LYS A 80 -8.72 -13.78 -1.74
CA LYS A 80 -10.13 -14.18 -1.77
C LYS A 80 -10.55 -14.74 -3.13
N ASN A 81 -10.09 -14.11 -4.21
CA ASN A 81 -10.38 -14.58 -5.57
C ASN A 81 -9.68 -15.90 -5.88
N ASP A 82 -8.39 -16.02 -5.54
CA ASP A 82 -7.60 -17.22 -5.79
C ASP A 82 -8.17 -18.42 -5.01
N ILE A 83 -8.50 -18.21 -3.73
CA ILE A 83 -9.19 -19.22 -2.91
C ILE A 83 -10.55 -19.60 -3.52
N SER A 84 -11.36 -18.61 -3.93
CA SER A 84 -12.67 -18.89 -4.53
C SER A 84 -12.53 -19.71 -5.82
N THR A 85 -11.51 -19.40 -6.63
CA THR A 85 -11.21 -20.11 -7.87
C THR A 85 -10.76 -21.54 -7.58
N LEU A 86 -9.86 -21.73 -6.63
CA LEU A 86 -9.36 -23.07 -6.25
C LEU A 86 -10.44 -23.95 -5.62
N ILE A 87 -11.30 -23.38 -4.76
CA ILE A 87 -12.49 -24.08 -4.25
C ILE A 87 -13.40 -24.48 -5.41
N THR A 88 -13.66 -23.57 -6.35
CA THR A 88 -14.52 -23.86 -7.50
C THR A 88 -13.94 -24.98 -8.35
N LEU A 89 -12.65 -24.94 -8.67
CA LEU A 89 -11.96 -25.97 -9.47
C LEU A 89 -11.99 -27.33 -8.78
N LYS A 90 -11.58 -27.42 -7.49
CA LYS A 90 -11.61 -28.69 -6.75
C LYS A 90 -13.02 -29.26 -6.62
N ASN A 91 -14.02 -28.40 -6.39
CA ASN A 91 -15.40 -28.82 -6.32
C ASN A 91 -15.92 -29.35 -7.67
N VAL A 92 -15.58 -28.70 -8.77
CA VAL A 92 -15.92 -29.17 -10.12
C VAL A 92 -15.24 -30.51 -10.40
N GLU A 93 -13.94 -30.64 -10.12
CA GLU A 93 -13.21 -31.91 -10.29
C GLU A 93 -13.86 -33.05 -9.48
N HIS A 94 -14.16 -32.82 -8.21
CA HIS A 94 -14.79 -33.81 -7.35
C HIS A 94 -16.22 -34.17 -7.81
N ALA A 95 -17.05 -33.18 -8.12
CA ALA A 95 -18.42 -33.40 -8.57
C ALA A 95 -18.45 -34.11 -9.93
N SER A 96 -17.57 -33.75 -10.87
CA SER A 96 -17.42 -34.45 -12.13
C SER A 96 -17.00 -35.91 -11.92
N GLY A 97 -16.01 -36.18 -11.07
CA GLY A 97 -15.61 -37.54 -10.72
C GLY A 97 -16.76 -38.38 -10.16
N LYS A 98 -17.53 -37.82 -9.21
CA LYS A 98 -18.71 -38.49 -8.63
C LYS A 98 -19.83 -38.71 -9.66
N ALA A 99 -20.03 -37.76 -10.57
CA ALA A 99 -21.00 -37.92 -11.66
C ALA A 99 -20.61 -39.07 -12.60
N PHE A 100 -19.32 -39.29 -12.87
CA PHE A 100 -18.85 -40.44 -13.68
C PHE A 100 -19.00 -41.78 -12.94
N GLU A 101 -18.91 -41.79 -11.61
CA GLU A 101 -19.13 -42.99 -10.79
C GLU A 101 -20.61 -43.39 -10.72
N ASP A 102 -21.53 -42.42 -10.69
CA ASP A 102 -22.97 -42.66 -10.72
C ASP A 102 -23.46 -42.90 -12.16
N LYS A 103 -23.38 -44.17 -12.58
CA LYS A 103 -23.81 -44.63 -13.91
C LYS A 103 -25.23 -44.21 -14.28
N LYS A 104 -26.15 -44.15 -13.30
CA LYS A 104 -27.55 -43.81 -13.57
C LYS A 104 -27.68 -42.31 -13.80
N PHE A 105 -27.09 -41.50 -12.93
CA PHE A 105 -27.06 -40.05 -13.09
C PHE A 105 -26.36 -39.65 -14.41
N PHE A 106 -25.24 -40.30 -14.76
CA PHE A 106 -24.53 -40.04 -16.00
C PHE A 106 -25.35 -40.40 -17.25
N GLN A 107 -26.06 -41.54 -17.22
CA GLN A 107 -27.00 -41.93 -18.27
C GLN A 107 -28.14 -40.92 -18.41
N ASP A 108 -28.76 -40.51 -17.29
CA ASP A 108 -29.84 -39.53 -17.27
C ASP A 108 -29.36 -38.15 -17.77
N LEU A 109 -28.12 -37.76 -17.45
CA LEU A 109 -27.48 -36.53 -17.94
C LEU A 109 -27.26 -36.58 -19.46
N ILE A 110 -26.71 -37.68 -19.99
CA ILE A 110 -26.53 -37.88 -21.43
C ILE A 110 -27.88 -37.86 -22.15
N LEU A 111 -28.89 -38.54 -21.60
CA LEU A 111 -30.23 -38.55 -22.18
C LEU A 111 -30.83 -37.14 -22.18
N SER A 112 -30.65 -36.36 -21.12
CA SER A 112 -31.09 -34.96 -21.07
C SER A 112 -30.38 -34.11 -22.13
N VAL A 113 -29.07 -34.28 -22.31
CA VAL A 113 -28.27 -33.60 -23.33
C VAL A 113 -28.76 -33.95 -24.74
N VAL A 114 -28.94 -35.24 -25.03
CA VAL A 114 -29.42 -35.74 -26.33
C VAL A 114 -30.84 -35.27 -26.62
N ASN A 115 -31.72 -35.27 -25.62
CA ASN A 115 -33.09 -34.78 -25.75
C ASN A 115 -33.11 -33.27 -26.01
N SER A 116 -32.34 -32.45 -25.30
CA SER A 116 -32.22 -31.02 -25.56
C SER A 116 -31.67 -30.73 -26.96
N TRP A 117 -30.66 -31.48 -27.41
CA TRP A 117 -30.11 -31.35 -28.76
C TRP A 117 -31.13 -31.70 -29.87
N SER A 118 -31.99 -32.70 -29.62
CA SER A 118 -33.06 -33.07 -30.54
C SER A 118 -34.17 -32.03 -30.65
N GLN A 119 -34.43 -31.27 -29.58
CA GLN A 119 -35.47 -30.24 -29.54
C GLN A 119 -35.08 -28.94 -30.27
N ASP A 120 -33.79 -28.60 -30.31
CA ASP A 120 -33.25 -27.44 -31.05
C ASP A 120 -32.99 -27.73 -32.55
N GLY A 121 -33.46 -28.86 -33.07
CA GLY A 121 -33.33 -29.21 -34.49
C GLY A 121 -31.90 -29.54 -34.94
N GLY A 122 -30.98 -29.84 -34.00
CA GLY A 122 -29.64 -30.36 -34.29
C GLY A 122 -28.65 -29.39 -34.94
N THR A 123 -28.98 -28.10 -35.09
CA THR A 123 -28.21 -27.16 -35.92
C THR A 123 -27.16 -26.33 -35.18
N ASN A 124 -27.27 -26.16 -33.86
CA ASN A 124 -26.35 -25.33 -33.07
C ASN A 124 -25.80 -26.04 -31.82
N ALA A 125 -24.79 -26.90 -31.99
CA ALA A 125 -24.10 -27.55 -30.87
C ALA A 125 -23.44 -26.55 -29.87
N SER A 126 -23.14 -25.34 -30.32
CA SER A 126 -22.50 -24.27 -29.55
C SER A 126 -23.45 -23.43 -28.68
N GLN A 127 -24.77 -23.62 -28.78
CA GLN A 127 -25.78 -22.95 -27.95
C GLN A 127 -26.57 -23.91 -27.06
N MET A 128 -26.03 -25.10 -26.81
CA MET A 128 -26.67 -26.08 -25.95
C MET A 128 -26.66 -25.60 -24.49
N ARG A 129 -27.67 -24.82 -24.13
CA ARG A 129 -27.91 -24.37 -22.76
C ARG A 129 -28.59 -25.51 -22.04
N LEU A 130 -27.82 -26.31 -21.31
CA LEU A 130 -28.39 -27.16 -20.28
C LEU A 130 -29.05 -26.24 -19.26
N GLU A 131 -30.37 -26.11 -19.34
CA GLU A 131 -31.15 -25.59 -18.22
C GLU A 131 -30.72 -26.43 -17.01
N THR A 132 -30.15 -25.77 -16.01
CA THR A 132 -29.55 -26.46 -14.87
C THR A 132 -30.70 -27.13 -14.13
N SER A 133 -30.89 -28.43 -14.38
CA SER A 133 -31.99 -29.17 -13.76
C SER A 133 -31.86 -29.06 -12.24
N LYS A 134 -32.98 -29.04 -11.54
CA LYS A 134 -32.97 -28.96 -10.06
C LYS A 134 -32.17 -30.12 -9.47
N GLU A 135 -32.15 -31.24 -10.17
CA GLU A 135 -31.43 -32.46 -9.88
C GLU A 135 -29.91 -32.27 -10.03
N LEU A 136 -29.44 -31.69 -11.14
CA LEU A 136 -28.01 -31.36 -11.35
C LEU A 136 -27.53 -30.35 -10.31
N ARG A 137 -28.34 -29.33 -10.02
CA ARG A 137 -28.00 -28.34 -8.99
C ARG A 137 -27.88 -28.97 -7.60
N LYS A 138 -28.83 -29.82 -7.20
CA LYS A 138 -28.78 -30.56 -5.92
C LYS A 138 -27.59 -31.50 -5.84
N PHE A 139 -27.24 -32.16 -6.95
CA PHE A 139 -26.09 -33.05 -7.03
C PHE A 139 -24.78 -32.28 -6.79
N ILE A 140 -24.60 -31.16 -7.48
CA ILE A 140 -23.43 -30.29 -7.30
C ILE A 140 -23.39 -29.73 -5.87
N GLU A 141 -24.51 -29.20 -5.35
CA GLU A 141 -24.59 -28.64 -4.00
C GLU A 141 -24.21 -29.67 -2.91
N LYS A 142 -24.71 -30.91 -3.03
CA LYS A 142 -24.40 -32.00 -2.08
C LYS A 142 -22.91 -32.33 -2.07
N HIS A 143 -22.31 -32.56 -3.23
CA HIS A 143 -20.91 -32.98 -3.31
C HIS A 143 -19.91 -31.84 -3.03
N CYS A 144 -20.29 -30.58 -3.29
CA CYS A 144 -19.54 -29.41 -2.80
C CYS A 144 -19.55 -29.34 -1.28
N GLN A 145 -20.70 -29.56 -0.63
CA GLN A 145 -20.80 -29.55 0.83
C GLN A 145 -19.96 -30.68 1.47
N GLU A 146 -19.97 -31.88 0.88
CA GLU A 146 -19.14 -33.00 1.35
C GLU A 146 -17.64 -32.67 1.29
N GLN A 147 -17.15 -32.10 0.18
CA GLN A 147 -15.76 -31.68 0.03
C GLN A 147 -15.37 -30.58 1.03
N LEU A 148 -16.22 -29.58 1.20
CA LEU A 148 -15.95 -28.47 2.11
C LEU A 148 -15.98 -28.91 3.59
N GLN A 149 -16.83 -29.87 3.96
CA GLN A 149 -16.85 -30.45 5.32
C GLN A 149 -15.62 -31.31 5.62
N ALA A 150 -15.06 -31.99 4.62
CA ALA A 150 -13.83 -32.78 4.77
C ALA A 150 -12.59 -31.91 5.04
N GLY A 151 -12.68 -30.60 4.78
CA GLY A 151 -11.57 -29.66 4.86
C GLY A 151 -10.77 -29.65 3.56
N LEU A 152 -10.53 -28.44 3.03
CA LEU A 152 -9.76 -28.24 1.81
C LEU A 152 -8.37 -27.72 2.19
N GLU A 153 -7.35 -28.51 1.90
CA GLU A 153 -5.97 -28.04 1.90
C GLU A 153 -5.67 -27.41 0.53
N ILE A 154 -5.28 -26.13 0.56
CA ILE A 154 -4.97 -25.37 -0.65
C ILE A 154 -3.49 -25.03 -0.64
N THR A 155 -2.80 -25.53 -1.67
CA THR A 155 -1.42 -25.19 -2.00
C THR A 155 -1.42 -24.28 -3.22
N THR A 156 -0.82 -23.10 -3.13
CA THR A 156 -0.66 -22.21 -4.28
C THR A 156 0.50 -22.68 -5.16
N SER A 157 0.51 -22.28 -6.43
CA SER A 157 1.48 -22.72 -7.46
C SER A 157 2.94 -22.36 -7.18
N GLU A 158 3.22 -21.51 -6.19
CA GLU A 158 4.56 -21.03 -5.84
C GLU A 158 5.19 -21.77 -4.65
N GLY A 159 4.64 -22.92 -4.24
CA GLY A 159 5.20 -23.74 -3.17
C GLY A 159 4.92 -23.20 -1.75
N LEU A 160 4.00 -22.23 -1.62
CA LEU A 160 3.48 -21.80 -0.34
C LEU A 160 2.42 -22.81 0.13
N GLU A 161 2.85 -23.85 0.85
CA GLU A 161 1.96 -24.57 1.76
C GLU A 161 1.52 -23.59 2.85
N GLY A 162 0.22 -23.38 3.06
CA GLY A 162 -0.15 -22.36 4.04
C GLY A 162 -1.62 -22.07 4.28
N PHE A 163 -2.54 -22.56 3.44
CA PHE A 163 -3.97 -22.25 3.58
C PHE A 163 -4.75 -23.54 3.86
N ARG A 164 -5.24 -23.66 5.08
CA ARG A 164 -6.23 -24.69 5.43
C ARG A 164 -7.60 -24.05 5.55
N ILE A 165 -8.55 -24.56 4.78
CA ILE A 165 -9.96 -24.17 4.85
C ILE A 165 -10.72 -25.29 5.51
N GLY A 166 -11.22 -25.04 6.70
CA GLY A 166 -11.97 -26.03 7.47
C GLY A 166 -13.28 -25.46 8.03
N PRO A 167 -14.27 -26.33 8.32
CA PRO A 167 -15.49 -25.92 8.99
C PRO A 167 -15.19 -25.49 10.43
N LYS A 168 -15.71 -24.33 10.83
CA LYS A 168 -15.72 -23.85 12.22
C LYS A 168 -16.97 -23.01 12.50
N ASP A 169 -17.75 -23.40 13.49
CA ASP A 169 -18.92 -22.65 14.00
C ASP A 169 -19.88 -22.18 12.88
N ASN A 170 -20.34 -23.12 12.04
CA ASN A 170 -21.23 -22.85 10.89
C ASN A 170 -20.64 -21.91 9.81
N SER A 171 -19.33 -21.67 9.84
CA SER A 171 -18.58 -20.86 8.88
C SER A 171 -17.31 -21.57 8.43
N TYR A 172 -16.61 -21.03 7.43
CA TYR A 172 -15.32 -21.53 6.97
C TYR A 172 -14.21 -20.62 7.46
N LYS A 173 -13.19 -21.17 8.13
CA LYS A 173 -12.03 -20.40 8.58
C LYS A 173 -10.84 -20.71 7.68
N ILE A 174 -10.14 -19.65 7.26
CA ILE A 174 -8.86 -19.72 6.57
C ILE A 174 -7.77 -19.58 7.63
N GLU A 175 -6.95 -20.62 7.81
CA GLU A 175 -5.82 -20.59 8.73
C GLU A 175 -4.51 -20.47 7.95
N PHE A 176 -3.64 -19.59 8.43
CA PHE A 176 -2.32 -19.29 7.87
C PHE A 176 -1.26 -19.97 8.74
N THR A 177 -0.17 -20.44 8.14
CA THR A 177 1.05 -20.71 8.91
C THR A 177 1.95 -19.47 8.94
N ASP A 178 2.65 -19.23 10.05
CA ASP A 178 3.50 -18.04 10.24
C ASP A 178 4.55 -17.88 9.14
N LYS A 179 5.09 -18.99 8.63
CA LYS A 179 6.08 -19.01 7.54
C LYS A 179 5.49 -18.54 6.21
N SER A 180 4.28 -18.99 5.89
CA SER A 180 3.58 -18.60 4.66
C SER A 180 3.20 -17.12 4.71
N PHE A 181 2.76 -16.64 5.87
CA PHE A 181 2.41 -15.23 6.06
C PHE A 181 3.63 -14.30 5.87
N ILE A 182 4.78 -14.63 6.47
CA ILE A 182 6.00 -13.83 6.38
C ILE A 182 6.61 -13.85 4.97
N SER A 183 6.73 -15.03 4.34
CA SER A 183 7.30 -15.13 2.99
C SER A 183 6.47 -14.36 1.97
N PHE A 184 5.15 -14.43 2.11
CA PHE A 184 4.20 -13.75 1.24
C PHE A 184 4.19 -12.23 1.44
N PHE A 185 4.21 -11.76 2.70
CA PHE A 185 4.34 -10.33 2.98
C PHE A 185 5.66 -9.76 2.43
N ASN A 186 6.76 -10.51 2.54
CA ASN A 186 8.06 -10.08 2.02
C ASN A 186 8.07 -9.90 0.50
N GLU A 187 7.37 -10.74 -0.26
CA GLU A 187 7.29 -10.60 -1.72
C GLU A 187 6.54 -9.34 -2.13
N TYR A 188 5.45 -9.02 -1.43
CA TYR A 188 4.64 -7.83 -1.71
C TYR A 188 5.24 -6.54 -1.18
N LEU A 189 5.95 -6.59 -0.06
CA LEU A 189 6.65 -5.44 0.49
C LEU A 189 7.98 -5.17 -0.21
N ARG A 190 8.56 -6.13 -0.93
CA ARG A 190 9.84 -5.94 -1.64
C ARG A 190 9.84 -4.74 -2.61
N PRO A 191 8.86 -4.57 -3.51
CA PRO A 191 8.79 -3.40 -4.40
C PRO A 191 8.71 -2.08 -3.64
N LEU A 192 7.82 -2.01 -2.64
CA LEU A 192 7.66 -0.85 -1.73
C LEU A 192 8.94 -0.54 -0.97
N THR A 193 9.57 -1.56 -0.39
CA THR A 193 10.83 -1.46 0.35
C THR A 193 11.96 -1.00 -0.57
N LYS A 194 11.99 -1.50 -1.81
CA LYS A 194 12.96 -1.08 -2.81
C LYS A 194 12.73 0.36 -3.23
N GLU A 195 11.49 0.79 -3.41
CA GLU A 195 11.17 2.19 -3.69
C GLU A 195 11.61 3.08 -2.54
N ILE A 196 11.27 2.75 -1.29
CA ILE A 196 11.69 3.53 -0.11
C ILE A 196 13.22 3.60 0.03
N ILE A 197 13.93 2.49 -0.18
CA ILE A 197 15.40 2.42 -0.01
C ILE A 197 16.15 3.07 -1.18
N PHE A 198 15.67 2.91 -2.42
CA PHE A 198 16.43 3.27 -3.63
C PHE A 198 15.86 4.47 -4.42
N SER A 199 14.75 5.07 -3.99
CA SER A 199 14.28 6.36 -4.55
C SER A 199 15.02 7.58 -4.00
N HIS A 200 15.97 7.38 -3.07
CA HIS A 200 17.03 8.35 -2.81
C HIS A 200 18.27 7.92 -3.63
N PRO A 201 18.69 8.67 -4.68
CA PRO A 201 20.08 8.61 -5.07
C PRO A 201 20.86 9.06 -3.84
N ALA A 202 21.89 8.32 -3.45
CA ALA A 202 22.81 8.76 -2.42
C ALA A 202 23.22 10.19 -2.74
N ALA A 203 22.91 11.13 -1.86
CA ALA A 203 23.50 12.46 -1.90
C ALA A 203 24.98 12.28 -1.59
N GLY A 204 25.80 12.04 -2.62
CA GLY A 204 27.23 11.85 -2.51
C GLY A 204 27.81 10.88 -3.54
N GLU A 205 27.94 11.34 -4.77
CA GLU A 205 29.18 11.24 -5.55
C GLU A 205 29.49 12.61 -6.17
#